data_AF-A0A811QG36-F1
#
_entry.id   AF-A0A811QG36-F1
#
_cell.length_a   1.000
_cell.length_b   1.000
_cell.length_c   1.000
_cell.angle_alpha   90.00
_cell.angle_beta   90.00
_cell.angle_gamma   90.00
#
_symmetry.space_group_name_H-M   'P 1'
#
loop_
_entity.id
_entity.type
_entity.pdbx_description
1 polymer ?
#
loop_
_entity_poly.entity_id
_entity_poly.type
_entity_poly.pdbx_seq_one_letter_code
_entity_poly.pdbx_strand_id
1 'polypeptide(L)'
;MDALVVADAAPGRYYIAAQPIQAPLPDTQTPEFATRGTLQYTGGVTNSSRADVVAPEMPHEHDTIKSFYFHGNLTGLRHRQRARVPARADERLYVTLGLGSICRHGRKSCKRGDEPKSNQVIANMNNVSFHDATATPILEAHYYRRGGNGVVGTAGLPDHPPSAFNYTDPALIPFGPVEMRLEPTSRATGIGNYDAATDEAKFNLVNPARKNTVLVPNLGWAAIRFVADNPGAWFIHCHFEFHLAMGMVAVFVVEDGSTPNTSLPPPPPGFMEGSP
;
A
#
# COMPACT_ATOMS: atom_id res chain seq x y z
N MET A 1 5.79 13.38 0.56
CA MET A 1 7.20 13.45 0.14
C MET A 1 7.56 14.91 0.19
N ASP A 2 8.66 15.24 0.84
CA ASP A 2 9.09 16.63 0.97
C ASP A 2 10.34 16.80 0.10
N ALA A 3 10.34 17.85 -0.72
CA ALA A 3 11.43 18.14 -1.64
C ALA A 3 11.83 19.61 -1.52
N LEU A 4 13.15 19.86 -1.48
CA LEU A 4 13.70 21.20 -1.57
C LEU A 4 13.86 21.55 -3.05
N VAL A 5 13.25 22.64 -3.47
CA VAL A 5 13.38 23.18 -4.83
C VAL A 5 14.38 24.33 -4.77
N VAL A 6 15.48 24.20 -5.52
CA VAL A 6 16.46 25.29 -5.70
C VAL A 6 16.03 26.10 -6.92
N ALA A 7 15.78 27.39 -6.73
CA ALA A 7 15.33 28.30 -7.78
C ALA A 7 16.51 29.08 -8.39
N ASP A 8 17.40 28.36 -9.07
CA ASP A 8 18.62 28.88 -9.72
C ASP A 8 18.56 28.92 -11.26
N ALA A 9 17.40 28.61 -11.83
CA ALA A 9 17.15 28.71 -13.27
C ALA A 9 16.98 30.18 -13.71
N ALA A 10 17.02 30.42 -15.03
CA ALA A 10 16.75 31.75 -15.59
C ALA A 10 15.36 32.25 -15.14
N PRO A 11 15.22 33.55 -14.79
CA PRO A 11 13.92 34.09 -14.39
C PRO A 11 12.84 33.86 -15.45
N GLY A 12 11.77 33.14 -15.09
CA GLY A 12 10.74 32.73 -16.04
C GLY A 12 9.54 32.06 -15.39
N ARG A 13 8.76 31.33 -16.20
CA ARG A 13 7.61 30.53 -15.77
C ARG A 13 7.86 29.06 -16.10
N TYR A 14 7.61 28.20 -15.12
CA TYR A 14 7.86 26.76 -15.21
C TYR A 14 6.61 26.01 -14.76
N TYR A 15 6.23 24.96 -15.49
CA TYR A 15 5.18 24.07 -15.02
C TYR A 15 5.71 23.12 -13.96
N ILE A 16 4.89 22.86 -12.95
CA ILE A 16 4.98 21.69 -12.09
C ILE A 16 3.86 20.77 -12.59
N ALA A 17 4.22 19.58 -13.10
CA ALA A 17 3.25 18.64 -13.66
C ALA A 17 3.14 17.39 -12.77
N ALA A 18 1.96 16.80 -12.73
CA ALA A 18 1.73 15.47 -12.17
C ALA A 18 0.87 14.64 -13.13
N GLN A 19 1.31 13.41 -13.35
CA GLN A 19 0.68 12.43 -14.25
C GLN A 19 0.54 11.11 -13.49
N PRO A 20 -0.63 10.44 -13.55
CA PRO A 20 -0.81 9.15 -12.91
C PRO A 20 0.04 8.07 -13.60
N ILE A 21 0.48 7.10 -12.81
CA ILE A 21 1.00 5.83 -13.34
C ILE A 21 -0.18 4.89 -13.50
N GLN A 22 -0.24 4.19 -14.63
CA GLN A 22 -1.33 3.27 -14.96
C GLN A 22 -0.79 1.87 -15.18
N ALA A 23 -1.40 0.90 -14.49
CA ALA A 23 -1.25 -0.50 -14.83
C ALA A 23 -1.73 -0.72 -16.27
N PRO A 24 -1.14 -1.66 -17.02
CA PRO A 24 -1.56 -1.94 -18.38
C PRO A 24 -2.93 -2.61 -18.44
N LEU A 25 -3.50 -2.65 -19.65
CA LEU A 25 -4.66 -3.48 -19.91
C LEU A 25 -4.41 -4.94 -19.47
N PRO A 26 -5.44 -5.63 -18.95
CA PRO A 26 -6.86 -5.27 -18.97
C PRO A 26 -7.32 -4.42 -17.77
N ASP A 27 -6.43 -3.94 -16.91
CA ASP A 27 -6.84 -3.09 -15.79
C ASP A 27 -7.52 -1.81 -16.28
N THR A 28 -8.45 -1.30 -15.46
CA THR A 28 -9.22 -0.10 -15.80
C THR A 28 -8.29 1.10 -16.00
N GLN A 29 -8.27 1.62 -17.22
CA GLN A 29 -7.54 2.83 -17.55
C GLN A 29 -8.33 4.05 -17.08
N THR A 30 -7.63 4.99 -16.46
CA THR A 30 -8.15 6.31 -16.16
C THR A 30 -7.86 7.25 -17.32
N PRO A 31 -8.80 8.13 -17.72
CA PRO A 31 -8.49 9.11 -18.75
C PRO A 31 -7.29 9.96 -18.31
N GLU A 32 -6.35 10.21 -19.23
CA GLU A 32 -5.10 10.91 -18.95
C GLU A 32 -5.37 12.39 -18.59
N PHE A 33 -5.55 12.66 -17.29
CA PHE A 33 -5.66 14.01 -16.77
C PHE A 33 -4.36 14.39 -16.08
N ALA A 34 -3.35 14.75 -16.88
CA ALA A 34 -2.18 15.44 -16.35
C ALA A 34 -2.63 16.76 -15.70
N THR A 35 -2.25 16.97 -14.45
CA THR A 35 -2.49 18.24 -13.75
C THR A 35 -1.22 19.08 -13.74
N ARG A 36 -1.37 20.40 -13.83
CA ARG A 36 -0.24 21.33 -13.85
C ARG A 36 -0.47 22.55 -12.97
N GLY A 37 0.54 22.89 -12.18
CA GLY A 37 0.71 24.18 -11.49
C GLY A 37 1.79 25.02 -12.17
N THR A 38 1.86 26.32 -11.90
CA THR A 38 2.91 27.21 -12.44
C THR A 38 3.77 27.77 -11.31
N LEU A 39 5.09 27.62 -11.44
CA LEU A 39 6.10 28.30 -10.63
C LEU A 39 6.62 29.50 -11.44
N GLN A 40 6.59 30.69 -10.82
CA GLN A 40 6.96 31.94 -11.49
C GLN A 40 7.94 32.75 -10.64
N TYR A 41 9.04 33.18 -11.26
CA TYR A 41 9.97 34.11 -10.64
C TYR A 41 9.36 35.51 -10.56
N THR A 42 9.50 36.17 -9.41
CA THR A 42 8.83 37.45 -9.11
C THR A 42 9.51 38.68 -9.71
N GLY A 43 10.73 38.56 -10.27
CA GLY A 43 11.58 39.71 -10.63
C GLY A 43 12.14 39.76 -12.06
N GLY A 44 11.66 38.94 -13.01
CA GLY A 44 12.27 38.83 -14.35
C GLY A 44 11.31 38.89 -15.55
N VAL A 45 10.02 39.12 -15.33
CA VAL A 45 9.03 39.16 -16.42
C VAL A 45 8.90 40.60 -16.91
N THR A 46 9.70 40.99 -17.92
CA THR A 46 9.26 42.05 -18.82
C THR A 46 7.94 41.59 -19.46
N ASN A 47 7.00 42.51 -19.70
CA ASN A 47 5.63 42.31 -20.19
C ASN A 47 5.52 41.53 -21.53
N SER A 48 6.03 40.32 -21.60
CA SER A 48 5.73 39.36 -22.64
C SER A 48 4.67 38.43 -22.08
N SER A 49 3.42 38.73 -22.37
CA SER A 49 2.27 37.85 -22.22
C SER A 49 2.38 36.53 -23.01
N ARG A 50 3.55 36.26 -23.60
CA ARG A 50 3.85 35.20 -24.55
C ARG A 50 5.16 34.45 -24.24
N ALA A 51 5.77 34.63 -23.06
CA ALA A 51 6.92 33.81 -22.68
C ALA A 51 6.48 32.34 -22.56
N ASP A 52 7.10 31.46 -23.35
CA ASP A 52 6.84 30.02 -23.34
C ASP A 52 7.06 29.47 -21.92
N VAL A 53 6.02 28.85 -21.36
CA VAL A 53 6.11 28.19 -20.06
C VAL A 53 6.83 26.87 -20.27
N VAL A 54 7.97 26.68 -19.60
CA VAL A 54 8.76 25.45 -19.74
C VAL A 54 8.05 24.31 -19.03
N ALA A 55 7.75 23.24 -19.76
CA ALA A 55 7.18 22.01 -19.21
C ALA A 55 8.29 21.00 -18.88
N PRO A 56 8.19 20.26 -17.77
CA PRO A 56 9.11 19.16 -17.48
C PRO A 56 8.85 17.98 -18.42
N GLU A 57 9.89 17.20 -18.68
CA GLU A 57 9.73 15.89 -19.31
C GLU A 57 9.12 14.92 -18.28
N MET A 58 7.92 14.40 -18.59
CA MET A 58 7.24 13.42 -17.75
C MET A 58 7.48 12.01 -18.30
N PRO A 59 7.68 11.00 -17.43
CA PRO A 59 7.65 9.59 -17.82
C PRO A 59 6.33 9.21 -18.50
N HIS A 60 6.38 8.18 -19.35
CA HIS A 60 5.18 7.54 -19.87
C HIS A 60 4.35 6.93 -18.73
N GLU A 61 3.02 6.99 -18.80
CA GLU A 61 2.14 6.52 -17.71
C GLU A 61 2.27 5.02 -17.39
N HIS A 62 2.62 4.21 -18.38
CA HIS A 62 2.94 2.78 -18.20
C HIS A 62 4.43 2.49 -17.85
N ASP A 63 5.26 3.52 -17.66
CA ASP A 63 6.65 3.35 -17.19
C ASP A 63 6.67 3.21 -15.66
N THR A 64 6.36 2.01 -15.18
CA THR A 64 6.42 1.68 -13.75
C THR A 64 7.87 1.50 -13.26
N ILE A 65 8.84 1.40 -14.17
CA ILE A 65 10.26 1.17 -13.86
C ILE A 65 10.84 2.35 -13.09
N LYS A 66 10.61 3.58 -13.57
CA LYS A 66 11.10 4.79 -12.89
C LYS A 66 10.54 4.89 -11.47
N SER A 67 9.26 4.55 -11.31
CA SER A 67 8.61 4.51 -10.00
C SER A 67 9.21 3.45 -9.07
N PHE A 68 9.41 2.23 -9.59
CA PHE A 68 10.04 1.14 -8.84
C PHE A 68 11.40 1.55 -8.28
N TYR A 69 12.30 2.05 -9.14
CA TYR A 69 13.63 2.49 -8.69
C TYR A 69 13.57 3.72 -7.79
N PHE A 70 12.66 4.68 -8.04
CA PHE A 70 12.51 5.84 -7.17
C PHE A 70 12.11 5.42 -5.75
N HIS A 71 11.06 4.60 -5.60
CA HIS A 71 10.55 4.17 -4.29
C HIS A 71 11.47 3.17 -3.60
N GLY A 72 12.04 2.25 -4.37
CA GLY A 72 13.05 1.29 -3.91
C GLY A 72 14.28 2.04 -3.39
N ASN A 73 14.74 3.08 -4.10
CA ASN A 73 15.96 3.80 -3.74
C ASN A 73 15.85 4.78 -2.56
N LEU A 74 14.71 4.85 -1.88
CA LEU A 74 14.56 5.63 -0.66
C LEU A 74 15.28 4.97 0.53
N THR A 75 16.03 5.77 1.29
CA THR A 75 16.68 5.37 2.54
C THR A 75 16.25 6.26 3.69
N GLY A 76 16.30 5.75 4.91
CA GLY A 76 16.15 6.55 6.11
C GLY A 76 17.37 7.47 6.34
N LEU A 77 17.11 8.69 6.81
CA LEU A 77 18.16 9.55 7.36
C LEU A 77 18.76 8.88 8.60
N ARG A 78 20.09 8.64 8.58
CA ARG A 78 20.81 8.08 9.71
C ARG A 78 20.87 9.10 10.83
N HIS A 79 20.13 8.87 11.91
CA HIS A 79 20.10 9.75 13.07
C HIS A 79 20.43 8.94 14.33
N ARG A 80 21.30 9.47 15.19
CA ARG A 80 21.82 8.75 16.38
C ARG A 80 20.72 8.31 17.36
N GLN A 81 19.62 9.06 17.43
CA GLN A 81 18.49 8.76 18.32
C GLN A 81 17.39 7.92 17.66
N ARG A 82 17.53 7.54 16.38
CA ARG A 82 16.52 6.70 15.73
C ARG A 82 16.75 5.25 16.12
N ALA A 83 15.76 4.66 16.80
CA ALA A 83 15.73 3.23 17.06
C ALA A 83 15.88 2.46 15.74
N ARG A 84 16.82 1.51 15.72
CA ARG A 84 16.96 0.59 14.58
C ARG A 84 15.83 -0.42 14.67
N VAL A 85 15.17 -0.69 13.56
CA VAL A 85 14.25 -1.81 13.47
C VAL A 85 15.03 -3.09 13.81
N PRO A 86 14.55 -3.96 14.71
CA PRO A 86 15.26 -5.18 15.08
C PRO A 86 15.69 -6.01 13.87
N ALA A 87 16.94 -6.49 13.91
CA ALA A 87 17.48 -7.34 12.83
C ALA A 87 16.83 -8.74 12.82
N ARG A 88 16.35 -9.20 13.97
CA ARG A 88 15.61 -10.46 14.14
C ARG A 88 14.11 -10.16 14.17
N ALA A 89 13.34 -10.95 13.43
CA ALA A 89 11.88 -10.94 13.50
C ALA A 89 11.44 -12.10 14.39
N ASP A 90 10.49 -11.84 15.29
CA ASP A 90 9.88 -12.85 16.16
C ASP A 90 8.80 -13.63 15.40
N GLU A 91 8.05 -12.93 14.54
CA GLU A 91 7.01 -13.49 13.67
C GLU A 91 7.23 -13.08 12.22
N ARG A 92 6.77 -13.93 11.30
CA ARG A 92 6.91 -13.74 9.85
C ARG A 92 5.57 -14.00 9.18
N LEU A 93 5.08 -13.00 8.46
CA LEU A 93 3.85 -13.07 7.69
C LEU A 93 4.20 -13.01 6.20
N TYR A 94 3.70 -13.96 5.43
CA TYR A 94 3.70 -13.92 3.97
C TYR A 94 2.27 -13.62 3.52
N VAL A 95 2.03 -12.40 3.07
CA VAL A 95 0.70 -11.94 2.66
C VAL A 95 0.67 -11.76 1.15
N THR A 96 -0.08 -12.63 0.46
CA THR A 96 -0.39 -12.45 -0.96
C THR A 96 -1.48 -11.41 -1.11
N LEU A 97 -1.33 -10.54 -2.12
CA LEU A 97 -2.33 -9.56 -2.50
C LEU A 97 -2.93 -9.99 -3.83
N GLY A 98 -4.24 -9.98 -3.95
CA GLY A 98 -4.88 -10.40 -5.19
C GLY A 98 -6.29 -9.87 -5.39
N LEU A 99 -6.72 -9.91 -6.65
CA LEU A 99 -8.12 -9.75 -7.03
C LEU A 99 -8.75 -11.12 -7.28
N GLY A 100 -10.06 -11.21 -7.08
CA GLY A 100 -10.82 -12.43 -7.27
C GLY A 100 -12.28 -12.12 -7.59
N SER A 101 -13.11 -13.16 -7.61
CA SER A 101 -14.54 -13.01 -7.81
C SER A 101 -15.32 -13.96 -6.90
N ILE A 102 -16.40 -13.47 -6.30
CA ILE A 102 -17.37 -14.27 -5.57
C ILE A 102 -18.73 -14.23 -6.26
N CYS A 103 -19.56 -15.23 -6.02
CA CYS A 103 -20.91 -15.25 -6.55
C CYS A 103 -21.85 -14.39 -5.72
N ARG A 104 -22.71 -13.62 -6.38
CA ARG A 104 -23.71 -12.80 -5.67
C ARG A 104 -24.75 -13.68 -4.97
N HIS A 105 -25.38 -13.13 -3.93
CA HIS A 105 -26.49 -13.74 -3.18
C HIS A 105 -26.17 -15.09 -2.51
N GLY A 106 -24.92 -15.30 -2.10
CA GLY A 106 -24.52 -16.54 -1.40
C GLY A 106 -24.62 -17.81 -2.27
N ARG A 107 -24.68 -17.65 -3.60
CA ARG A 107 -24.68 -18.80 -4.52
C ARG A 107 -23.34 -19.53 -4.42
N LYS A 108 -23.38 -20.87 -4.36
CA LYS A 108 -22.16 -21.71 -4.31
C LYS A 108 -21.37 -21.71 -5.63
N SER A 109 -22.02 -21.40 -6.74
CA SER A 109 -21.41 -21.35 -8.06
C SER A 109 -22.11 -20.34 -8.97
N CYS A 110 -21.34 -19.68 -9.82
CA CYS A 110 -21.78 -18.72 -10.84
C CYS A 110 -20.84 -18.85 -12.03
N LYS A 111 -21.31 -18.49 -13.23
CA LYS A 111 -20.41 -18.45 -14.40
C LYS A 111 -19.38 -17.34 -14.18
N ARG A 112 -18.10 -17.68 -14.34
CA ARG A 112 -17.02 -16.70 -14.39
C ARG A 112 -17.16 -15.94 -15.72
N GLY A 113 -17.55 -14.68 -15.66
CA GLY A 113 -17.72 -13.85 -16.86
C GLY A 113 -18.49 -12.56 -16.59
N ASP A 114 -18.47 -11.66 -17.56
CA ASP A 114 -18.91 -10.25 -17.52
C ASP A 114 -20.43 -10.05 -17.40
N GLU A 115 -21.14 -10.88 -16.63
CA GLU A 115 -22.47 -10.52 -16.16
C GLU A 115 -22.34 -9.91 -14.75
N PRO A 116 -22.41 -8.57 -14.61
CA PRO A 116 -22.38 -7.89 -13.32
C PRO A 116 -23.45 -8.38 -12.34
N LYS A 117 -24.47 -9.08 -12.88
CA LYS A 117 -25.58 -9.69 -12.14
C LYS A 117 -25.21 -11.01 -11.45
N SER A 118 -24.16 -11.71 -11.89
CA SER A 118 -23.88 -13.09 -11.45
C SER A 118 -22.70 -13.20 -10.47
N ASN A 119 -21.65 -12.40 -10.66
CA ASN A 119 -20.45 -12.36 -9.83
C ASN A 119 -20.13 -10.93 -9.35
N GLN A 120 -19.26 -10.84 -8.35
CA GLN A 120 -18.73 -9.60 -7.81
C GLN A 120 -17.22 -9.71 -7.73
N VAL A 121 -16.51 -8.71 -8.24
CA VAL A 121 -15.06 -8.58 -8.08
C VAL A 121 -14.76 -8.23 -6.63
N ILE A 122 -13.79 -8.93 -6.05
CA ILE A 122 -13.30 -8.71 -4.68
C ILE A 122 -11.79 -8.57 -4.70
N ALA A 123 -11.25 -8.03 -3.61
CA ALA A 123 -9.83 -7.94 -3.35
C ALA A 123 -9.54 -8.69 -2.05
N ASN A 124 -8.39 -9.35 -1.97
CA ASN A 124 -8.10 -10.24 -0.85
C ASN A 124 -6.63 -10.17 -0.42
N MET A 125 -6.41 -10.54 0.84
CA MET A 125 -5.11 -10.83 1.44
C MET A 125 -5.10 -12.31 1.83
N ASN A 126 -4.12 -13.11 1.39
CA ASN A 126 -4.07 -14.55 1.64
C ASN A 126 -5.38 -15.31 1.34
N ASN A 127 -6.06 -14.94 0.25
CA ASN A 127 -7.37 -15.50 -0.14
C ASN A 127 -8.52 -15.23 0.87
N VAL A 128 -8.37 -14.22 1.74
CA VAL A 128 -9.40 -13.70 2.63
C VAL A 128 -9.80 -12.30 2.18
N SER A 129 -11.08 -12.10 1.89
CA SER A 129 -11.65 -10.79 1.57
C SER A 129 -12.31 -10.23 2.82
N PHE A 130 -11.85 -9.07 3.29
CA PHE A 130 -12.44 -8.40 4.43
C PHE A 130 -13.85 -7.92 4.10
N HIS A 131 -14.78 -8.09 5.04
CA HIS A 131 -16.13 -7.59 4.95
C HIS A 131 -16.55 -7.10 6.34
N ASP A 132 -16.86 -5.81 6.45
CA ASP A 132 -17.35 -5.22 7.68
C ASP A 132 -18.83 -5.61 7.89
N ALA A 133 -19.04 -6.79 8.47
CA ALA A 133 -20.38 -7.31 8.81
C ALA A 133 -20.78 -6.99 10.26
N THR A 134 -19.92 -6.34 11.03
CA THR A 134 -20.15 -6.17 12.47
C THR A 134 -20.85 -4.85 12.75
N ALA A 135 -21.97 -4.91 13.49
CA ALA A 135 -22.58 -3.69 14.05
C ALA A 135 -21.68 -2.98 15.07
N THR A 136 -20.65 -3.68 15.58
CA THR A 136 -19.72 -3.22 16.61
C THR A 136 -18.34 -3.02 15.99
N PRO A 137 -17.74 -1.81 16.08
CA PRO A 137 -16.35 -1.58 15.68
C PRO A 137 -15.37 -2.56 16.31
N ILE A 138 -14.37 -3.00 15.55
CA ILE A 138 -13.36 -4.00 16.01
C ILE A 138 -12.65 -3.55 17.29
N LEU A 139 -12.31 -2.26 17.40
CA LEU A 139 -11.67 -1.72 18.60
C LEU A 139 -12.58 -1.79 19.84
N GLU A 140 -13.88 -1.56 19.67
CA GLU A 140 -14.86 -1.69 20.76
C GLU A 140 -15.01 -3.16 21.18
N ALA A 141 -15.15 -4.06 20.20
CA ALA A 141 -15.26 -5.49 20.46
C ALA A 141 -14.02 -6.02 21.22
N HIS A 142 -12.82 -5.56 20.84
CA HIS A 142 -11.57 -5.85 21.54
C HIS A 142 -11.55 -5.25 22.96
N TYR A 143 -11.83 -3.94 23.12
CA TYR A 143 -11.76 -3.25 24.40
C TYR A 143 -12.70 -3.86 25.45
N TYR A 144 -13.95 -4.14 25.10
CA TYR A 144 -14.94 -4.71 26.02
C TYR A 144 -14.93 -6.24 26.07
N ARG A 145 -13.99 -6.90 25.38
CA ARG A 145 -13.94 -8.37 25.22
C ARG A 145 -15.29 -8.98 24.87
N ARG A 146 -16.07 -8.31 24.01
CA ARG A 146 -17.38 -8.82 23.60
C ARG A 146 -17.15 -10.07 22.75
N GLY A 147 -17.33 -11.24 23.40
CA GLY A 147 -17.44 -12.60 22.87
C GLY A 147 -16.20 -13.51 22.91
N GLY A 148 -15.40 -13.41 23.98
CA GLY A 148 -14.43 -14.43 24.38
C GLY A 148 -12.98 -14.11 23.98
N ASN A 149 -12.10 -15.12 24.00
CA ASN A 149 -10.66 -15.02 23.68
C ASN A 149 -10.37 -14.75 22.18
N GLY A 150 -11.20 -13.92 21.54
CA GLY A 150 -11.09 -13.50 20.15
C GLY A 150 -12.18 -12.49 19.82
N VAL A 151 -11.88 -11.56 18.90
CA VAL A 151 -12.88 -10.63 18.37
C VAL A 151 -13.95 -11.44 17.64
N VAL A 152 -15.19 -11.40 18.15
CA VAL A 152 -16.34 -12.14 17.62
C VAL A 152 -16.43 -12.06 16.11
N GLY A 153 -16.49 -13.23 15.46
CA GLY A 153 -16.78 -13.34 14.04
C GLY A 153 -15.61 -13.03 13.09
N THR A 154 -14.41 -12.76 13.60
CA THR A 154 -13.22 -12.58 12.75
C THR A 154 -12.46 -13.90 12.61
N ALA A 155 -12.47 -14.49 11.41
CA ALA A 155 -11.46 -15.49 11.09
C ALA A 155 -10.11 -14.77 11.01
N GLY A 156 -9.11 -15.24 11.77
CA GLY A 156 -7.77 -14.69 11.70
C GLY A 156 -7.22 -14.80 10.28
N LEU A 157 -6.52 -13.76 9.81
CA LEU A 157 -5.76 -13.86 8.57
C LEU A 157 -4.64 -14.89 8.78
N PRO A 158 -4.50 -15.92 7.93
CA PRO A 158 -3.40 -16.86 8.07
C PRO A 158 -2.07 -16.16 7.80
N ASP A 159 -1.02 -16.60 8.49
CA ASP A 159 0.34 -16.08 8.38
C ASP A 159 0.99 -16.40 7.02
N HIS A 160 0.42 -17.32 6.25
CA HIS A 160 0.81 -17.67 4.88
C HIS A 160 -0.42 -17.91 4.01
N PRO A 161 -0.29 -17.80 2.67
CA PRO A 161 -1.37 -18.14 1.76
C PRO A 161 -1.74 -19.63 1.88
N PRO A 162 -3.03 -19.98 1.87
CA PRO A 162 -3.50 -21.35 2.07
C PRO A 162 -3.07 -22.31 0.95
N SER A 163 -2.68 -21.79 -0.20
CA SER A 163 -2.12 -22.56 -1.31
C SER A 163 -0.98 -21.79 -1.96
N ALA A 164 0.14 -22.49 -2.17
CA ALA A 164 1.28 -21.94 -2.87
C ALA A 164 1.19 -22.17 -4.38
N PHE A 165 1.44 -21.12 -5.15
CA PHE A 165 1.51 -21.16 -6.60
C PHE A 165 2.52 -20.11 -7.07
N ASN A 166 2.75 -20.04 -8.39
CA ASN A 166 3.53 -18.94 -8.95
C ASN A 166 2.73 -17.64 -8.88
N TYR A 167 2.86 -16.89 -7.78
CA TYR A 167 2.11 -15.65 -7.53
C TYR A 167 2.37 -14.56 -8.55
N THR A 168 3.51 -14.65 -9.23
CA THR A 168 4.01 -13.68 -10.21
C THR A 168 4.04 -14.27 -11.62
N ASP A 169 3.14 -15.21 -11.91
CA ASP A 169 2.96 -15.72 -13.26
C ASP A 169 2.44 -14.60 -14.19
N PRO A 170 3.18 -14.23 -15.26
CA PRO A 170 2.74 -13.21 -16.22
C PRO A 170 1.44 -13.57 -16.95
N ALA A 171 1.06 -14.85 -16.97
CA ALA A 171 -0.23 -15.29 -17.51
C ALA A 171 -1.40 -14.87 -16.61
N LEU A 172 -1.14 -14.58 -15.33
CA LEU A 172 -2.14 -14.11 -14.35
C LEU A 172 -2.12 -12.60 -14.18
N ILE A 173 -0.97 -11.95 -14.43
CA ILE A 173 -0.78 -10.50 -14.28
C ILE A 173 0.06 -10.00 -15.46
N PRO A 174 -0.52 -9.29 -16.46
CA PRO A 174 0.21 -8.88 -17.65
C PRO A 174 1.18 -7.71 -17.37
N PHE A 175 2.27 -7.69 -18.13
CA PHE A 175 3.21 -6.56 -18.16
C PHE A 175 2.68 -5.41 -19.02
N GLY A 176 3.11 -4.20 -18.67
CA GLY A 176 2.84 -3.03 -19.50
C GLY A 176 3.72 -2.94 -20.72
N PRO A 177 3.30 -2.16 -21.74
CA PRO A 177 4.01 -2.09 -23.03
C PRO A 177 5.44 -1.54 -22.91
N VAL A 178 5.76 -0.89 -21.78
CA VAL A 178 7.06 -0.28 -21.48
C VAL A 178 7.75 -0.96 -20.27
N GLU A 179 7.12 -2.00 -19.68
CA GLU A 179 7.74 -2.73 -18.57
C GLU A 179 8.82 -3.68 -19.10
N MET A 180 10.06 -3.45 -18.70
CA MET A 180 11.18 -4.37 -18.93
C MET A 180 11.37 -5.28 -17.72
N ARG A 181 12.11 -6.38 -17.91
CA ARG A 181 12.57 -7.24 -16.81
C ARG A 181 13.43 -6.39 -15.85
N LEU A 182 12.85 -6.02 -14.72
CA LEU A 182 13.49 -5.22 -13.68
C LEU A 182 14.61 -6.04 -13.01
N GLU A 183 15.69 -5.36 -12.65
CA GLU A 183 16.68 -5.94 -11.75
C GLU A 183 16.27 -5.69 -10.29
N PRO A 184 16.40 -6.68 -9.40
CA PRO A 184 16.10 -6.49 -7.99
C PRO A 184 16.92 -5.33 -7.40
N THR A 185 16.24 -4.40 -6.72
CA THR A 185 16.97 -3.45 -5.87
C THR A 185 17.59 -4.19 -4.69
N SER A 186 18.76 -3.77 -4.19
CA SER A 186 19.43 -4.32 -2.99
C SER A 186 18.72 -3.98 -1.67
N ARG A 187 17.39 -3.99 -1.72
CA ARG A 187 16.49 -3.41 -0.73
C ARG A 187 15.33 -4.36 -0.58
N ALA A 188 14.52 -4.19 0.47
CA ALA A 188 13.44 -5.10 0.84
C ALA A 188 12.24 -5.08 -0.16
N THR A 189 12.51 -5.01 -1.46
CA THR A 189 11.57 -4.98 -2.57
C THR A 189 12.20 -5.68 -3.77
N GLY A 190 11.46 -6.55 -4.44
CA GLY A 190 11.94 -7.34 -5.58
C GLY A 190 10.81 -7.74 -6.52
N ILE A 191 11.18 -8.38 -7.63
CA ILE A 191 10.27 -8.93 -8.65
C ILE A 191 10.32 -10.45 -8.58
N GLY A 192 9.23 -11.09 -9.01
CA GLY A 192 9.03 -12.53 -8.89
C GLY A 192 8.47 -12.89 -7.52
N ASN A 193 8.46 -14.20 -7.23
CA ASN A 193 8.07 -14.68 -5.91
C ASN A 193 9.21 -14.42 -4.91
N TYR A 194 8.86 -13.96 -3.71
CA TYR A 194 9.83 -13.79 -2.63
C TYR A 194 10.45 -15.12 -2.23
N ASP A 195 11.77 -15.16 -2.10
CA ASP A 195 12.52 -16.30 -1.57
C ASP A 195 13.37 -15.86 -0.37
N ALA A 196 12.95 -16.26 0.83
CA ALA A 196 13.63 -15.93 2.06
C ALA A 196 15.12 -16.35 2.07
N ALA A 197 15.48 -17.44 1.39
CA ALA A 197 16.86 -17.94 1.38
C ALA A 197 17.81 -17.02 0.60
N THR A 198 17.30 -16.32 -0.42
CA THR A 198 18.13 -15.50 -1.32
C THR A 198 17.88 -14.00 -1.13
N ASP A 199 16.67 -13.58 -0.77
CA ASP A 199 16.27 -12.17 -0.71
C ASP A 199 16.56 -11.52 0.64
N GLU A 200 16.47 -12.25 1.76
CA GLU A 200 16.76 -11.65 3.09
C GLU A 200 18.20 -11.17 3.22
N ALA A 201 19.13 -11.88 2.57
CA ALA A 201 20.53 -11.48 2.51
C ALA A 201 20.73 -10.13 1.81
N LYS A 202 19.77 -9.69 0.98
CA LYS A 202 19.80 -8.42 0.25
C LYS A 202 19.13 -7.27 1.01
N PHE A 203 18.56 -7.52 2.20
CA PHE A 203 17.82 -6.48 2.91
C PHE A 203 18.74 -5.34 3.39
N ASN A 204 18.28 -4.10 3.19
CA ASN A 204 18.88 -2.95 3.85
C ASN A 204 18.45 -2.91 5.34
N LEU A 205 19.24 -3.54 6.21
CA LEU A 205 19.07 -3.49 7.67
C LEU A 205 19.82 -2.33 8.34
N VAL A 206 20.40 -1.44 7.55
CA VAL A 206 21.28 -0.37 8.03
C VAL A 206 20.54 0.96 8.14
N ASN A 207 19.82 1.35 7.10
CA ASN A 207 19.02 2.56 7.04
C ASN A 207 17.79 2.41 6.12
N PRO A 208 16.93 1.40 6.36
CA PRO A 208 15.71 1.25 5.58
C PRO A 208 14.86 2.52 5.68
N ALA A 209 14.16 2.86 4.60
CA ALA A 209 13.21 3.95 4.64
C ALA A 209 12.05 3.60 5.58
N ARG A 210 11.79 4.44 6.57
CA ARG A 210 10.62 4.33 7.45
C ARG A 210 9.45 5.05 6.78
N LYS A 211 8.39 4.32 6.48
CA LYS A 211 7.19 4.80 5.79
C LYS A 211 5.95 4.21 6.46
N ASN A 212 4.78 4.81 6.22
CA ASN A 212 3.46 4.27 6.58
C ASN A 212 2.77 3.57 5.40
N THR A 213 3.22 3.82 4.17
CA THR A 213 2.71 3.18 2.95
C THR A 213 3.89 2.70 2.11
N VAL A 214 3.78 1.48 1.57
CA VAL A 214 4.75 0.89 0.66
C VAL A 214 4.06 0.50 -0.65
N LEU A 215 4.70 0.81 -1.77
CA LEU A 215 4.27 0.31 -3.07
C LEU A 215 4.82 -1.10 -3.22
N VAL A 216 3.93 -2.09 -3.34
CA VAL A 216 4.31 -3.43 -3.79
C VAL A 216 4.42 -3.38 -5.31
N PRO A 217 5.57 -3.74 -5.90
CA PRO A 217 5.73 -3.69 -7.35
C PRO A 217 4.81 -4.70 -8.04
N ASN A 218 4.41 -4.37 -9.26
CA ASN A 218 3.71 -5.33 -10.12
C ASN A 218 4.58 -6.59 -10.28
N LEU A 219 3.96 -7.78 -10.21
CA LEU A 219 4.66 -9.05 -10.31
C LEU A 219 5.83 -9.20 -9.32
N GLY A 220 5.72 -8.62 -8.11
CA GLY A 220 6.81 -8.66 -7.15
C GLY A 220 6.35 -8.60 -5.69
N TRP A 221 7.29 -8.21 -4.83
CA TRP A 221 7.13 -8.26 -3.39
C TRP A 221 7.78 -7.06 -2.71
N ALA A 222 7.31 -6.77 -1.50
CA ALA A 222 7.94 -5.85 -0.57
C ALA A 222 7.94 -6.47 0.83
N ALA A 223 9.05 -6.40 1.54
CA ALA A 223 9.18 -6.83 2.93
C ALA A 223 9.25 -5.59 3.84
N ILE A 224 8.35 -5.56 4.83
CA ILE A 224 8.30 -4.53 5.86
C ILE A 224 8.59 -5.16 7.23
N ARG A 225 9.11 -4.34 8.15
CA ARG A 225 9.33 -4.72 9.54
C ARG A 225 8.89 -3.59 10.45
N PHE A 226 8.22 -3.93 11.52
CA PHE A 226 7.83 -3.03 12.58
C PHE A 226 7.81 -3.79 13.90
N VAL A 227 7.82 -3.07 15.00
CA VAL A 227 7.57 -3.62 16.34
C VAL A 227 6.11 -3.32 16.66
N ALA A 228 5.34 -4.32 17.07
CA ALA A 228 3.95 -4.14 17.49
C ALA A 228 3.90 -3.68 18.96
N ASP A 229 4.40 -2.48 19.23
CA ASP A 229 4.53 -1.88 20.57
C ASP A 229 3.43 -0.86 20.91
N ASN A 230 2.34 -0.88 20.14
CA ASN A 230 1.24 0.08 20.24
C ASN A 230 -0.11 -0.65 20.32
N PRO A 231 -0.64 -0.91 21.53
CA PRO A 231 -1.90 -1.62 21.74
C PRO A 231 -3.08 -0.98 21.01
N GLY A 232 -3.99 -1.81 20.49
CA GLY A 232 -5.18 -1.36 19.77
C GLY A 232 -5.45 -2.15 18.49
N ALA A 233 -6.35 -1.61 17.64
CA ALA A 233 -6.74 -2.21 16.38
C ALA A 233 -6.26 -1.35 15.21
N TRP A 234 -5.34 -1.87 14.39
CA TRP A 234 -4.65 -1.14 13.33
C TRP A 234 -4.93 -1.77 11.97
N PHE A 235 -5.53 -0.99 11.07
CA PHE A 235 -5.76 -1.45 9.70
C PHE A 235 -4.44 -1.50 8.92
N ILE A 236 -4.28 -2.59 8.17
CA ILE A 236 -3.36 -2.69 7.03
C ILE A 236 -4.21 -2.93 5.78
N HIS A 237 -4.09 -2.05 4.79
CA HIS A 237 -4.95 -2.11 3.62
C HIS A 237 -4.26 -1.54 2.37
N CYS A 238 -4.82 -1.84 1.20
CA CYS A 238 -4.46 -1.14 -0.02
C CYS A 238 -5.01 0.29 0.05
N HIS A 239 -4.18 1.28 -0.30
CA HIS A 239 -4.60 2.69 -0.32
C HIS A 239 -5.30 3.09 -1.64
N PHE A 240 -5.59 2.13 -2.51
CA PHE A 240 -6.48 2.33 -3.64
C PHE A 240 -7.91 2.04 -3.19
N GLU A 241 -8.75 3.07 -3.14
CA GLU A 241 -10.07 3.03 -2.48
C GLU A 241 -10.96 1.88 -3.00
N PHE A 242 -10.87 1.56 -4.30
CA PHE A 242 -11.56 0.42 -4.87
C PHE A 242 -11.10 -0.90 -4.23
N HIS A 243 -9.80 -1.13 -4.08
CA HIS A 243 -9.27 -2.35 -3.45
C HIS A 243 -9.61 -2.42 -1.96
N LEU A 244 -9.60 -1.28 -1.26
CA LEU A 244 -10.05 -1.18 0.14
C LEU A 244 -11.51 -1.63 0.24
N ALA A 245 -12.40 -0.99 -0.52
CA ALA A 245 -13.84 -1.29 -0.52
C ALA A 245 -14.16 -2.72 -1.01
N MET A 246 -13.31 -3.29 -1.87
CA MET A 246 -13.43 -4.67 -2.34
C MET A 246 -12.88 -5.72 -1.36
N GLY A 247 -12.27 -5.31 -0.24
CA GLY A 247 -11.90 -6.21 0.86
C GLY A 247 -10.40 -6.47 1.05
N MET A 248 -9.51 -5.71 0.41
CA MET A 248 -8.06 -5.80 0.65
C MET A 248 -7.68 -5.07 1.94
N VAL A 249 -8.12 -5.63 3.06
CA VAL A 249 -7.92 -5.13 4.42
C VAL A 249 -7.58 -6.30 5.33
N ALA A 250 -6.68 -6.07 6.27
CA ALA A 250 -6.54 -6.87 7.48
C ALA A 250 -6.36 -5.94 8.68
N VAL A 251 -6.51 -6.48 9.88
CA VAL A 251 -6.43 -5.71 11.12
C VAL A 251 -5.44 -6.40 12.06
N PHE A 252 -4.43 -5.67 12.49
CA PHE A 252 -3.60 -6.07 13.62
C PHE A 252 -4.30 -5.66 14.91
N VAL A 253 -4.66 -6.64 15.72
CA VAL A 253 -5.09 -6.42 17.10
C VAL A 253 -3.85 -6.63 17.97
N VAL A 254 -3.33 -5.54 18.54
CA VAL A 254 -2.16 -5.53 19.41
C VAL A 254 -2.66 -5.50 20.84
N GLU A 255 -2.35 -6.56 21.59
CA GLU A 255 -2.76 -6.72 22.99
C GLU A 255 -2.03 -5.77 23.94
N ASP A 256 -2.59 -5.63 25.14
CA ASP A 256 -1.95 -4.89 26.22
C ASP A 256 -0.64 -5.56 26.68
N GLY A 257 0.37 -4.74 26.91
CA GLY A 257 1.60 -5.10 27.59
C GLY A 257 1.45 -5.10 29.11
N SER A 258 2.58 -5.23 29.82
CA SER A 258 2.62 -5.40 31.27
C SER A 258 2.50 -4.12 32.10
N THR A 259 2.44 -2.94 31.45
CA THR A 259 2.41 -1.63 32.12
C THR A 259 1.27 -0.75 31.60
N PRO A 260 0.78 0.22 32.38
CA PRO A 260 -0.25 1.15 31.91
C PRO A 260 0.13 1.93 30.64
N ASN A 261 1.42 2.25 30.45
CA ASN A 261 1.91 2.95 29.25
C ASN A 261 1.96 2.05 28.00
N THR A 262 1.89 0.73 28.20
CA THR A 262 1.84 -0.28 27.15
C THR A 262 0.45 -0.92 27.10
N SER A 263 -0.58 -0.25 27.62
CA SER A 263 -1.97 -0.72 27.57
C SER A 263 -2.84 0.30 26.83
N LEU A 264 -3.91 -0.17 26.21
CA LEU A 264 -4.87 0.65 25.51
C LEU A 264 -5.55 1.62 26.50
N PRO A 265 -5.54 2.94 26.27
CA PRO A 265 -6.22 3.89 27.15
C PRO A 265 -7.74 3.69 27.13
N PRO A 266 -8.45 4.15 28.18
CA PRO A 266 -9.91 4.07 28.20
C PRO A 266 -10.52 4.91 27.06
N PRO A 267 -11.70 4.52 26.54
CA PRO A 267 -12.45 5.30 25.56
C PRO A 267 -12.67 6.74 26.05
N PRO A 268 -12.60 7.74 25.15
CA PRO A 268 -12.93 9.12 25.50
C PRO A 268 -14.35 9.25 26.07
N PRO A 269 -14.59 10.16 27.03
CA PRO A 269 -15.96 10.46 27.50
C PRO A 269 -16.88 10.84 26.34
N GLY A 270 -18.12 10.33 26.35
CA GLY A 270 -19.09 10.57 25.27
C GLY A 270 -18.89 9.72 24.02
N PHE A 271 -17.79 8.95 23.93
CA PHE A 271 -17.69 7.87 22.97
C PHE A 271 -18.70 6.79 23.38
N MET A 272 -19.83 6.74 22.64
CA MET A 272 -20.92 5.75 22.77
C MET A 272 -21.98 5.98 23.87
N GLU A 273 -22.29 7.23 24.23
CA GLU A 273 -23.50 7.54 25.03
C GLU A 273 -24.81 7.51 24.19
N GLY A 274 -24.78 6.89 23.01
CA GLY A 274 -25.89 6.91 22.06
C GLY A 274 -25.82 5.84 20.97
N SER A 275 -25.42 4.62 21.29
CA SER A 275 -25.78 3.49 20.41
C SER A 275 -27.26 3.17 20.60
N PRO A 276 -28.07 3.09 19.52
CA PRO A 276 -29.49 2.74 19.57
C PRO A 276 -29.75 1.31 20.07
#